data_AF-A0A1L9VTM5-F1
#
_entry.id   AF-A0A1L9VTM5-F1
#
_cell.length_a   1.000
_cell.length_b   1.000
_cell.length_c   1.000
_cell.angle_alpha   90.00
_cell.angle_beta   90.00
_cell.angle_gamma   90.00
#
_symmetry.space_group_name_H-M   'P 1'
#
loop_
_entity.id
_entity.type
_entity.pdbx_description
1 polymer ?
#
loop_
_entity_poly.entity_id
_entity_poly.type
_entity_poly.pdbx_seq_one_letter_code
_entity_poly.pdbx_strand_id
1 'polypeptide(L)'
;MSFGYGVGDFLAIAKLVDTVRKQFTDAPGHYKAISDDVKRLSNVLHDIEDQDPDDNIGDQQKQALNDISKGCHDLLDGLNRTLVKYQDIDPTARDANGVRRVGRRVWKRFIWDQKEIDVFQQRISANIDMFNLFLNEINSQLNKETKDLVVVTQQGVNQLVQHQDEQRRRDIFKWLSPINHADKQAGFFGQLQEGTGTWLLDTNEFKNWITQDHDTPEDQYTLFCPELLGAGKTILKSAVINELQENL
;
A
#
# COMPACT_ATOMS: atom_id res chain seq x y z
N MET A 1 28.73 -27.32 2.65
CA MET A 1 28.53 -26.77 1.31
C MET A 1 27.03 -26.64 1.09
N SER A 2 26.48 -25.44 1.27
CA SER A 2 25.06 -25.18 1.05
C SER A 2 24.82 -24.98 -0.44
N PHE A 3 24.10 -25.90 -1.07
CA PHE A 3 23.53 -25.65 -2.39
C PHE A 3 22.50 -24.54 -2.21
N GLY A 4 22.82 -23.35 -2.71
CA GLY A 4 21.90 -22.22 -2.76
C GLY A 4 20.81 -22.54 -3.76
N TYR A 5 19.57 -22.54 -3.29
CA TYR A 5 18.40 -22.62 -4.15
C TYR A 5 18.13 -21.22 -4.72
N GLY A 6 18.02 -21.12 -6.04
CA GLY A 6 17.74 -19.88 -6.78
C GLY A 6 16.61 -20.08 -7.79
N VAL A 7 16.21 -19.04 -8.53
CA VAL A 7 15.06 -19.03 -9.49
C VAL A 7 15.00 -20.25 -10.44
N GLY A 8 16.15 -20.87 -10.75
CA GLY A 8 16.22 -22.13 -11.50
C GLY A 8 15.47 -23.31 -10.86
N ASP A 9 15.34 -23.33 -9.52
CA ASP A 9 14.63 -24.37 -8.78
C ASP A 9 13.12 -24.12 -8.73
N PHE A 10 12.69 -22.86 -8.78
CA PHE A 10 11.27 -22.52 -8.88
C PHE A 10 10.69 -22.96 -10.24
N LEU A 11 11.43 -22.69 -11.32
CA LEU A 11 11.14 -23.23 -12.66
C LEU A 11 11.08 -24.76 -12.70
N ALA A 12 11.91 -25.43 -11.89
CA ALA A 12 11.87 -26.88 -11.78
C ALA A 12 10.58 -27.37 -11.09
N ILE A 13 10.08 -26.63 -10.09
CA ILE A 13 8.80 -26.91 -9.41
C ILE A 13 7.62 -26.68 -10.35
N ALA A 14 7.61 -25.57 -11.10
CA ALA A 14 6.59 -25.29 -12.12
C ALA A 14 6.50 -26.41 -13.17
N LYS A 15 7.65 -26.89 -13.66
CA LYS A 15 7.71 -28.05 -14.57
C LYS A 15 7.25 -29.35 -13.92
N LEU A 16 7.56 -29.55 -12.65
CA LEU A 16 7.17 -30.74 -11.90
C LEU A 16 5.65 -30.78 -11.68
N VAL A 17 5.03 -29.67 -11.27
CA VAL A 17 3.57 -29.60 -11.09
C VAL A 17 2.83 -29.82 -12.41
N ASP A 18 3.36 -29.31 -13.52
CA ASP A 18 2.81 -29.58 -14.86
C ASP A 18 2.90 -31.05 -15.26
N THR A 19 4.00 -31.71 -14.87
CA THR A 19 4.18 -33.15 -15.10
C THR A 19 3.16 -33.96 -14.31
N VAL A 20 2.98 -33.64 -13.02
CA VAL A 20 1.97 -34.26 -12.16
C VAL A 20 0.56 -33.99 -12.70
N ARG A 21 0.25 -32.75 -13.08
CA ARG A 21 -1.03 -32.35 -13.68
C ARG A 21 -1.37 -33.19 -14.93
N LYS A 22 -0.39 -33.41 -15.82
CA LYS A 22 -0.57 -34.23 -17.03
C LYS A 22 -0.91 -35.69 -16.71
N GLN A 23 -0.38 -36.25 -15.62
CA GLN A 23 -0.70 -37.63 -15.21
C GLN A 23 -2.17 -37.80 -14.79
N PHE A 24 -2.84 -36.71 -14.38
CA PHE A 24 -4.26 -36.73 -14.03
C PHE A 24 -5.23 -36.52 -15.21
N THR A 25 -4.76 -36.33 -16.45
CA THR A 25 -5.62 -35.96 -17.61
C THR A 25 -6.71 -36.99 -17.92
N ASP A 26 -6.43 -38.29 -17.69
CA ASP A 26 -7.36 -39.40 -17.91
C ASP A 26 -7.84 -40.04 -16.58
N ALA A 27 -7.68 -39.34 -15.45
CA ALA A 27 -8.02 -39.87 -14.15
C ALA A 27 -9.55 -40.03 -13.98
N PRO A 28 -10.02 -41.15 -13.40
CA PRO A 28 -11.41 -41.36 -13.02
C PRO A 28 -11.96 -40.21 -12.14
N GLY A 29 -13.28 -40.05 -12.17
CA GLY A 29 -13.96 -38.97 -11.45
C GLY A 29 -13.70 -38.94 -9.94
N HIS A 30 -13.36 -40.06 -9.32
CA HIS A 30 -13.02 -40.11 -7.89
C HIS A 30 -11.68 -39.45 -7.54
N TYR A 31 -10.80 -39.19 -8.52
CA TYR A 31 -9.57 -38.40 -8.33
C TYR A 31 -9.71 -36.94 -8.77
N LYS A 32 -10.93 -36.49 -9.10
CA LYS A 32 -11.15 -35.14 -9.62
C LYS A 32 -10.73 -34.06 -8.62
N ALA A 33 -11.00 -34.25 -7.33
CA ALA A 33 -10.70 -33.26 -6.31
C ALA A 33 -9.19 -32.98 -6.21
N ILE A 34 -8.36 -34.03 -6.07
CA ILE A 34 -6.90 -33.88 -6.06
C ILE A 34 -6.34 -33.37 -7.40
N SER A 35 -6.94 -33.77 -8.53
CA SER A 35 -6.56 -33.24 -9.85
C SER A 35 -6.80 -31.73 -9.94
N ASP A 36 -7.94 -31.25 -9.42
CA ASP A 36 -8.28 -29.83 -9.41
C ASP A 36 -7.39 -29.05 -8.43
N ASP A 37 -7.01 -29.63 -7.29
CA ASP A 37 -6.05 -29.04 -6.35
C ASP A 37 -4.66 -28.88 -6.99
N VAL A 38 -4.16 -29.90 -7.72
CA VAL A 38 -2.89 -29.80 -8.47
C VAL A 38 -2.95 -28.72 -9.56
N LYS A 39 -4.09 -28.56 -10.24
CA LYS A 39 -4.27 -27.47 -11.22
C LYS A 39 -4.22 -26.10 -10.55
N ARG A 40 -4.86 -25.95 -9.39
CA ARG A 40 -4.81 -24.69 -8.63
C ARG A 40 -3.39 -24.35 -8.20
N LEU A 41 -2.65 -25.33 -7.70
CA LEU A 41 -1.23 -25.16 -7.35
C LEU A 41 -0.39 -24.77 -8.57
N SER A 42 -0.62 -25.39 -9.73
CA SER A 42 0.02 -25.03 -11.00
C SER A 42 -0.25 -23.58 -11.40
N ASN A 43 -1.50 -23.11 -11.27
CA ASN A 43 -1.83 -21.72 -11.58
C ASN A 43 -1.13 -20.75 -10.64
N VAL A 44 -1.16 -20.99 -9.32
CA VAL A 44 -0.51 -20.11 -8.33
C VAL A 44 1.01 -20.03 -8.55
N LEU A 45 1.65 -21.15 -8.89
CA LEU A 45 3.07 -21.17 -9.20
C LEU A 45 3.40 -20.36 -10.46
N HIS A 46 2.53 -20.39 -11.48
CA HIS A 46 2.71 -19.59 -12.68
C HIS A 46 2.45 -18.10 -12.44
N ASP A 47 1.45 -17.76 -11.62
CA ASP A 47 1.19 -16.38 -11.21
C ASP A 47 2.40 -15.76 -10.48
N ILE A 48 3.15 -16.57 -9.72
CA ILE A 48 4.41 -16.16 -9.07
C ILE A 48 5.54 -16.02 -10.10
N GLU A 49 5.63 -16.94 -11.07
CA GLU A 49 6.61 -16.87 -12.16
C GLU A 49 6.46 -15.58 -12.98
N ASP A 50 5.22 -15.20 -13.30
CA ASP A 50 4.88 -14.00 -14.07
C ASP A 50 5.21 -12.68 -13.32
N GLN A 51 5.28 -12.72 -12.00
CA GLN A 51 5.56 -11.54 -11.16
C GLN A 51 7.06 -11.26 -10.96
N ASP A 52 7.96 -12.08 -11.55
CA ASP A 52 9.42 -12.00 -11.45
C ASP A 52 9.94 -11.60 -10.05
N PRO A 53 9.89 -12.53 -9.07
CA PRO A 53 10.19 -12.22 -7.68
C PRO A 53 11.63 -11.70 -7.47
N ASP A 54 12.58 -11.97 -8.38
CA ASP A 54 14.00 -11.80 -8.09
C ASP A 54 14.47 -10.33 -8.10
N ASP A 55 13.75 -9.47 -8.84
CA ASP A 55 14.08 -8.05 -9.04
C ASP A 55 13.57 -7.16 -7.90
N ASN A 56 12.63 -7.66 -7.08
CA ASN A 56 11.87 -6.82 -6.15
C ASN A 56 11.72 -7.38 -4.72
N ILE A 57 12.33 -8.53 -4.39
CA ILE A 57 12.26 -9.11 -3.04
C ILE A 57 13.64 -9.12 -2.34
N GLY A 58 13.63 -8.79 -1.05
CA GLY A 58 14.81 -8.81 -0.19
C GLY A 58 15.21 -10.22 0.25
N ASP A 59 16.41 -10.35 0.83
CA ASP A 59 17.02 -11.64 1.20
C ASP A 59 16.13 -12.52 2.09
N GLN A 60 15.40 -11.92 3.03
CA GLN A 60 14.47 -12.63 3.91
C GLN A 60 13.29 -13.24 3.14
N GLN A 61 12.77 -12.55 2.14
CA GLN A 61 11.67 -13.04 1.29
C GLN A 61 12.17 -14.11 0.33
N LYS A 62 13.39 -13.98 -0.20
CA LYS A 62 14.05 -15.04 -0.98
C LYS A 62 14.17 -16.33 -0.17
N GLN A 63 14.56 -16.20 1.10
CA GLN A 63 14.64 -17.36 1.99
C GLN A 63 13.25 -17.98 2.25
N ALA A 64 12.23 -17.17 2.55
CA ALA A 64 10.87 -17.67 2.77
C ALA A 64 10.31 -18.38 1.53
N LEU A 65 10.50 -17.80 0.34
CA LEU A 65 10.09 -18.40 -0.94
C LEU A 65 10.80 -19.73 -1.17
N ASN A 66 12.10 -19.80 -0.89
CA ASN A 66 12.89 -21.02 -1.02
C ASN A 66 12.38 -22.14 -0.09
N ASP A 67 12.04 -21.80 1.16
CA ASP A 67 11.52 -22.78 2.12
C ASP A 67 10.15 -23.32 1.69
N ILE A 68 9.24 -22.45 1.24
CA ILE A 68 7.92 -22.84 0.70
C ILE A 68 8.10 -23.69 -0.56
N SER A 69 8.98 -23.26 -1.47
CA SER A 69 9.29 -23.94 -2.72
C SER A 69 9.82 -25.35 -2.49
N LYS A 70 10.74 -25.52 -1.52
CA LYS A 70 11.25 -26.83 -1.14
C LYS A 70 10.16 -27.75 -0.61
N GLY A 71 9.28 -27.25 0.26
CA GLY A 71 8.13 -28.01 0.76
C GLY A 71 7.18 -28.44 -0.36
N CYS A 72 6.96 -27.57 -1.35
CA CYS A 72 6.15 -27.86 -2.54
C CYS A 72 6.84 -28.90 -3.44
N HIS A 73 8.16 -28.80 -3.65
CA HIS A 73 8.92 -29.78 -4.40
C HIS A 73 8.83 -31.18 -3.79
N ASP A 74 9.09 -31.29 -2.48
CA ASP A 74 9.03 -32.57 -1.75
C ASP A 74 7.61 -33.19 -1.80
N LEU A 75 6.58 -32.34 -1.75
CA LEU A 75 5.19 -32.77 -1.93
C LEU A 75 4.95 -33.33 -3.32
N LEU A 76 5.34 -32.58 -4.36
CA LEU A 76 5.09 -32.95 -5.75
C LEU A 76 5.89 -34.18 -6.15
N ASP A 77 7.13 -34.30 -5.67
CA ASP A 77 7.95 -35.50 -5.88
C ASP A 77 7.34 -36.72 -5.17
N GLY A 78 6.88 -36.56 -3.93
CA GLY A 78 6.16 -37.62 -3.20
C GLY A 78 4.87 -38.06 -3.92
N LEU A 79 4.10 -37.11 -4.43
CA LEU A 79 2.90 -37.37 -5.22
C LEU A 79 3.24 -38.07 -6.54
N ASN A 80 4.26 -37.57 -7.26
CA ASN A 80 4.73 -38.15 -8.51
C ASN A 80 5.22 -39.59 -8.31
N ARG A 81 6.04 -39.87 -7.28
CA ARG A 81 6.50 -41.24 -6.96
C ARG A 81 5.33 -42.17 -6.64
N THR A 82 4.32 -41.67 -5.93
CA THR A 82 3.11 -42.43 -5.62
C THR A 82 2.37 -42.77 -6.91
N LEU A 83 2.12 -41.78 -7.76
CA LEU A 83 1.49 -41.99 -9.06
C LEU A 83 2.28 -42.98 -9.94
N VAL A 84 3.61 -42.86 -10.01
CA VAL A 84 4.49 -43.79 -10.76
C VAL A 84 4.43 -45.22 -10.21
N LYS A 85 4.56 -45.39 -8.89
CA LYS A 85 4.49 -46.70 -8.21
C LYS A 85 3.21 -47.47 -8.56
N TYR A 86 2.09 -46.75 -8.68
CA TYR A 86 0.80 -47.33 -9.02
C TYR A 86 0.50 -47.32 -10.54
N GLN A 87 1.32 -46.65 -11.36
CA GLN A 87 1.26 -46.68 -12.83
C GLN A 87 1.97 -47.90 -13.44
N ASP A 88 2.90 -48.54 -12.73
CA ASP A 88 3.78 -49.62 -13.24
C ASP A 88 3.11 -51.01 -13.46
N ILE A 89 1.78 -51.11 -13.56
CA ILE A 89 1.10 -52.38 -13.88
C ILE A 89 0.41 -52.30 -15.25
N ASP A 90 1.21 -52.33 -16.34
CA ASP A 90 0.96 -53.13 -17.56
C ASP A 90 2.11 -52.94 -18.60
N PRO A 91 3.06 -53.88 -18.74
CA PRO A 91 4.14 -53.79 -19.72
C PRO A 91 3.70 -53.96 -21.19
N THR A 92 2.41 -54.24 -21.45
CA THR A 92 1.97 -54.79 -22.75
C THR A 92 0.92 -53.97 -23.52
N ALA A 93 0.47 -52.83 -23.00
CA ALA A 93 -0.59 -52.04 -23.64
C ALA A 93 -0.10 -51.20 -24.84
N ARG A 94 -0.30 -51.73 -26.06
CA ARG A 94 -0.20 -50.99 -27.34
C ARG A 94 -1.58 -50.63 -27.88
N ASP A 95 -1.63 -49.64 -28.76
CA ASP A 95 -2.84 -49.30 -29.50
C ASP A 95 -2.91 -49.92 -30.90
N ALA A 96 -3.98 -49.62 -31.64
CA ALA A 96 -4.24 -50.16 -32.98
C ALA A 96 -3.12 -49.88 -33.99
N ASN A 97 -2.23 -48.91 -33.72
CA ASN A 97 -1.09 -48.54 -34.55
C ASN A 97 0.26 -48.95 -33.91
N GLY A 98 0.24 -49.75 -32.84
CA GLY A 98 1.43 -50.25 -32.16
C GLY A 98 2.11 -49.25 -31.22
N VAL A 99 1.52 -48.07 -30.98
CA VAL A 99 2.08 -47.04 -30.10
C VAL A 99 1.64 -47.30 -28.65
N ARG A 100 2.56 -47.10 -27.69
CA ARG A 100 2.28 -47.29 -26.26
C ARG A 100 1.19 -46.29 -25.81
N ARG A 101 0.02 -46.78 -25.39
CA ARG A 101 -1.02 -45.96 -24.72
C ARG A 101 -0.94 -46.17 -23.21
N VAL A 102 -0.32 -45.23 -22.53
CA VAL A 102 -0.05 -45.31 -21.08
C VAL A 102 -1.24 -44.86 -20.23
N GLY A 103 -2.14 -43.97 -20.71
CA GLY A 103 -3.16 -43.34 -19.85
C GLY A 103 -4.45 -44.14 -19.59
N ARG A 104 -5.07 -44.73 -20.62
CA ARG A 104 -6.50 -45.16 -20.55
C ARG A 104 -6.82 -46.43 -19.73
N ARG A 105 -5.86 -47.33 -19.53
CA ARG A 105 -6.08 -48.64 -18.86
C ARG A 105 -5.57 -48.69 -17.42
N VAL A 106 -4.57 -47.87 -17.10
CA VAL A 106 -3.86 -47.87 -15.81
C VAL A 106 -4.79 -47.52 -14.66
N TRP A 107 -5.63 -46.49 -14.83
CA TRP A 107 -6.58 -46.07 -13.81
C TRP A 107 -7.71 -47.08 -13.52
N LYS A 108 -8.01 -48.02 -14.43
CA LYS A 108 -9.10 -49.01 -14.21
C LYS A 108 -8.72 -50.12 -13.22
N ARG A 109 -7.44 -50.28 -12.90
CA ARG A 109 -6.92 -51.26 -11.90
C ARG A 109 -6.30 -50.57 -10.67
N PHE A 110 -6.29 -49.25 -10.68
CA PHE A 110 -5.66 -48.40 -9.70
C PHE A 110 -6.60 -48.24 -8.50
N ILE A 111 -6.20 -48.78 -7.34
CA ILE A 111 -6.87 -48.60 -6.06
C ILE A 111 -5.89 -47.85 -5.15
N TRP A 112 -6.07 -46.54 -5.05
CA TRP A 112 -5.31 -45.68 -4.15
C TRP A 112 -6.11 -45.44 -2.88
N ASP A 113 -5.48 -45.60 -1.72
CA ASP A 113 -6.11 -45.41 -0.42
C ASP A 113 -6.62 -43.97 -0.26
N GLN A 114 -7.90 -43.83 0.09
CA GLN A 114 -8.54 -42.54 0.29
C GLN A 114 -7.81 -41.71 1.36
N LYS A 115 -7.28 -42.35 2.41
CA LYS A 115 -6.53 -41.63 3.45
C LYS A 115 -5.25 -41.00 2.92
N GLU A 116 -4.55 -41.67 2.01
CA GLU A 116 -3.35 -41.12 1.38
C GLU A 116 -3.71 -39.93 0.46
N ILE A 117 -4.81 -40.06 -0.30
CA ILE A 117 -5.32 -38.96 -1.14
C ILE A 117 -5.65 -37.75 -0.28
N ASP A 118 -6.39 -37.94 0.81
CA ASP A 118 -6.79 -36.86 1.72
C ASP A 118 -5.57 -36.13 2.30
N VAL A 119 -4.51 -36.88 2.66
CA VAL A 119 -3.23 -36.30 3.12
C VAL A 119 -2.58 -35.45 2.03
N PHE A 120 -2.54 -35.92 0.78
CA PHE A 120 -2.01 -35.12 -0.33
C PHE A 120 -2.84 -33.87 -0.59
N GLN A 121 -4.17 -33.96 -0.57
CA GLN A 121 -5.04 -32.79 -0.77
C GLN A 121 -4.86 -31.74 0.31
N GLN A 122 -4.76 -32.15 1.58
CA GLN A 122 -4.47 -31.25 2.69
C GLN A 122 -3.13 -30.54 2.50
N ARG A 123 -2.08 -31.29 2.13
CA ARG A 123 -0.76 -30.70 1.92
C ARG A 123 -0.71 -29.81 0.68
N ILE A 124 -1.42 -30.14 -0.41
CA ILE A 124 -1.52 -29.28 -1.60
C ILE A 124 -2.21 -27.97 -1.24
N SER A 125 -3.34 -28.07 -0.52
CA SER A 125 -4.09 -26.89 -0.05
C SER A 125 -3.21 -26.00 0.83
N ALA A 126 -2.47 -26.58 1.78
CA ALA A 126 -1.55 -25.82 2.62
C ALA A 126 -0.44 -25.13 1.82
N ASN A 127 0.09 -25.77 0.76
CA ASN A 127 1.09 -25.15 -0.11
C ASN A 127 0.49 -23.98 -0.91
N ILE A 128 -0.72 -24.15 -1.46
CA ILE A 128 -1.46 -23.06 -2.12
C ILE A 128 -1.63 -21.87 -1.17
N ASP A 129 -2.05 -22.13 0.08
CA ASP A 129 -2.24 -21.09 1.08
C ASP A 129 -0.92 -20.39 1.43
N MET A 130 0.18 -21.14 1.60
CA MET A 130 1.51 -20.56 1.86
C MET A 130 1.97 -19.64 0.73
N PHE A 131 1.79 -20.05 -0.53
CA PHE A 131 2.11 -19.21 -1.68
C PHE A 131 1.23 -17.96 -1.77
N ASN A 132 -0.08 -18.09 -1.53
CA ASN A 132 -0.99 -16.94 -1.51
C ASN A 132 -0.64 -15.94 -0.39
N LEU A 133 -0.27 -16.43 0.80
CA LEU A 133 0.18 -15.59 1.90
C LEU A 133 1.48 -14.85 1.55
N PHE A 134 2.43 -15.54 0.92
CA PHE A 134 3.67 -14.94 0.43
C PHE A 134 3.40 -13.83 -0.61
N LEU A 135 2.53 -14.09 -1.59
CA LEU A 135 2.11 -13.10 -2.58
C LEU A 135 1.44 -11.88 -1.92
N ASN A 136 0.57 -12.11 -0.94
CA ASN A 136 -0.07 -11.02 -0.19
C ASN A 136 0.95 -10.18 0.58
N GLU A 137 1.99 -10.80 1.14
CA GLU A 137 3.06 -10.11 1.84
C GLU A 137 3.85 -9.19 0.91
N ILE A 138 4.29 -9.69 -0.25
CA ILE A 138 4.98 -8.87 -1.26
C ILE A 138 4.11 -7.70 -1.69
N ASN A 139 2.85 -7.97 -2.03
CA ASN A 139 1.91 -6.94 -2.47
C ASN A 139 1.65 -5.89 -1.37
N SER A 140 1.58 -6.30 -0.10
CA SER A 140 1.39 -5.39 1.03
C SER A 140 2.59 -4.44 1.21
N GLN A 141 3.81 -4.97 1.11
CA GLN A 141 5.02 -4.18 1.23
C GLN A 141 5.15 -3.15 0.10
N LEU A 142 4.96 -3.59 -1.15
CA LEU A 142 4.98 -2.69 -2.31
C LEU A 142 3.96 -1.57 -2.18
N ASN A 143 2.75 -1.89 -1.71
CA ASN A 143 1.70 -0.90 -1.47
C ASN A 143 2.06 0.09 -0.34
N LYS A 144 2.84 -0.33 0.65
CA LYS A 144 3.29 0.55 1.73
C LYS A 144 4.33 1.56 1.23
N GLU A 145 5.36 1.10 0.51
CA GLU A 145 6.38 1.98 -0.07
C GLU A 145 5.77 2.98 -1.06
N THR A 146 4.84 2.51 -1.89
CA THR A 146 4.11 3.36 -2.83
C THR A 146 3.29 4.43 -2.09
N LYS A 147 2.61 4.06 -0.99
CA LYS A 147 1.86 5.03 -0.17
C LYS A 147 2.76 6.08 0.46
N ASP A 148 3.92 5.68 1.00
CA ASP A 148 4.85 6.60 1.64
C ASP A 148 5.40 7.62 0.62
N LEU A 149 5.77 7.16 -0.58
CA LEU A 149 6.22 8.03 -1.67
C LEU A 149 5.11 9.02 -2.11
N VAL A 150 3.87 8.55 -2.22
CA VAL A 150 2.72 9.40 -2.56
C VAL A 150 2.47 10.46 -1.48
N VAL A 151 2.56 10.11 -0.20
CA VAL A 151 2.39 11.07 0.90
C VAL A 151 3.47 12.15 0.86
N VAL A 152 4.74 11.78 0.71
CA VAL A 152 5.85 12.74 0.61
C VAL A 152 5.68 13.65 -0.60
N THR A 153 5.30 13.09 -1.75
CA THR A 153 5.04 13.86 -2.98
C THR A 153 3.90 14.84 -2.79
N GLN A 154 2.79 14.41 -2.17
CA GLN A 154 1.64 15.27 -1.89
C GLN A 154 2.01 16.43 -0.96
N GLN A 155 2.83 16.18 0.07
CA GLN A 155 3.33 17.23 0.96
C GLN A 155 4.18 18.26 0.20
N GLY A 156 5.11 17.80 -0.65
CA GLY A 156 5.93 18.70 -1.47
C GLY A 156 5.10 19.54 -2.45
N VAL A 157 4.09 18.95 -3.09
CA VAL A 157 3.16 19.67 -3.97
C VAL A 157 2.36 20.72 -3.19
N ASN A 158 1.84 20.38 -2.01
CA ASN A 158 1.09 21.33 -1.18
C ASN A 158 1.95 22.52 -0.76
N GLN A 159 3.20 22.29 -0.37
CA GLN A 159 4.15 23.36 -0.05
C GLN A 159 4.42 24.28 -1.25
N LEU A 160 4.58 23.71 -2.44
CA LEU A 160 4.82 24.47 -3.66
C LEU A 160 3.60 25.33 -4.04
N VAL A 161 2.39 24.79 -3.90
CA VAL A 161 1.14 25.55 -4.11
C VAL A 161 1.04 26.69 -3.11
N GLN A 162 1.28 26.44 -1.82
CA GLN A 162 1.28 27.51 -0.80
C GLN A 162 2.29 28.60 -1.12
N HIS A 163 3.51 28.23 -1.52
CA HIS A 163 4.53 29.21 -1.88
C HIS A 163 4.14 30.04 -3.12
N GLN A 164 3.53 29.41 -4.14
CA GLN A 164 2.99 30.13 -5.29
C GLN A 164 1.86 31.07 -4.91
N ASP A 165 0.93 30.64 -4.06
CA ASP A 165 -0.18 31.47 -3.59
C ASP A 165 0.31 32.67 -2.79
N GLU A 166 1.31 32.47 -1.93
CA GLU A 166 1.96 33.57 -1.21
C GLU A 166 2.69 34.54 -2.15
N GLN A 167 3.41 34.04 -3.15
CA GLN A 167 4.06 34.88 -4.16
C GLN A 167 3.02 35.71 -4.91
N ARG A 168 1.95 35.07 -5.37
CA ARG A 168 0.85 35.73 -6.07
C ARG A 168 0.18 36.78 -5.20
N ARG A 169 -0.03 36.49 -3.92
CA ARG A 169 -0.57 37.44 -2.94
C ARG A 169 0.35 38.64 -2.77
N ARG A 170 1.67 38.42 -2.66
CA ARG A 170 2.68 39.49 -2.60
C ARG A 170 2.68 40.35 -3.86
N ASP A 171 2.56 39.75 -5.04
CA ASP A 171 2.50 40.46 -6.32
C ASP A 171 1.24 41.32 -6.43
N ILE A 172 0.08 40.78 -6.01
CA ILE A 172 -1.18 41.53 -5.96
C ILE A 172 -1.05 42.72 -4.99
N PHE A 173 -0.50 42.51 -3.79
CA PHE A 173 -0.30 43.61 -2.83
C PHE A 173 0.62 44.70 -3.39
N LYS A 174 1.73 44.31 -4.03
CA LYS A 174 2.66 45.24 -4.66
C LYS A 174 2.02 46.01 -5.82
N TRP A 175 1.11 45.37 -6.58
CA TRP A 175 0.35 46.00 -7.64
C TRP A 175 -0.67 47.02 -7.10
N LEU A 176 -1.38 46.68 -6.03
CA LEU A 176 -2.38 47.57 -5.40
C LEU A 176 -1.73 48.79 -4.75
N SER A 177 -0.58 48.61 -4.10
CA SER A 177 0.12 49.68 -3.41
C SER A 177 1.63 49.41 -3.39
N PRO A 178 2.46 50.38 -3.82
CA PRO A 178 3.91 50.25 -3.67
C PRO A 178 4.36 50.38 -2.20
N ILE A 179 3.45 50.73 -1.28
CA ILE A 179 3.76 50.94 0.13
C ILE A 179 3.71 49.60 0.85
N ASN A 180 4.80 49.24 1.53
CA ASN A 180 4.79 48.11 2.46
C ASN A 180 4.02 48.48 3.74
N HIS A 181 2.78 48.02 3.84
CA HIS A 181 1.92 48.29 4.98
C HIS A 181 2.41 47.62 6.27
N ALA A 182 3.12 46.49 6.16
CA ALA A 182 3.72 45.82 7.32
C ALA A 182 4.84 46.67 7.93
N ASP A 183 5.71 47.25 7.11
CA ASP A 183 6.78 48.13 7.59
C ASP A 183 6.22 49.40 8.24
N LYS A 184 5.15 49.98 7.66
CA LYS A 184 4.48 51.13 8.28
C LYS A 184 3.85 50.77 9.62
N GLN A 185 3.18 49.62 9.69
CA GLN A 185 2.57 49.11 10.92
C GLN A 185 3.64 48.90 12.00
N ALA A 186 4.72 48.19 11.70
CA ALA A 186 5.84 47.98 12.61
C ALA A 186 6.51 49.31 13.02
N GLY A 187 6.65 50.25 12.09
CA GLY A 187 7.19 51.57 12.36
C GLY A 187 6.30 52.43 13.27
N PHE A 188 4.98 52.36 13.12
CA PHE A 188 4.05 53.06 14.03
C PHE A 188 3.97 52.38 15.40
N PHE A 189 3.95 51.05 15.43
CA PHE A 189 3.94 50.30 16.67
C PHE A 189 5.25 50.50 17.47
N GLY A 190 6.40 50.53 16.80
CA GLY A 190 7.69 50.80 17.45
C GLY A 190 7.83 52.21 18.02
N GLN A 191 6.94 53.14 17.67
CA GLN A 191 6.85 54.47 18.28
C GLN A 191 5.96 54.50 19.53
N LEU A 192 5.20 53.44 19.78
CA LEU A 192 4.34 53.31 20.96
C LEU A 192 5.20 53.27 22.22
N GLN A 193 4.93 54.17 23.16
CA GLN A 193 5.57 54.13 24.47
C GLN A 193 4.92 53.04 25.33
N GLU A 194 5.72 52.36 26.14
CA GLU A 194 5.26 51.29 27.02
C GLU A 194 4.09 51.76 27.90
N GLY A 195 3.03 50.94 27.97
CA GLY A 195 1.78 51.27 28.68
C GLY A 195 0.81 52.19 27.92
N THR A 196 1.15 52.68 26.72
CA THR A 196 0.22 53.47 25.89
C THR A 196 -0.74 52.55 25.16
N GLY A 197 -2.05 52.86 25.19
CA GLY A 197 -3.08 52.11 24.48
C GLY A 197 -3.63 50.90 25.23
N THR A 198 -3.01 50.48 26.34
CA THR A 198 -3.54 49.42 27.23
C THR A 198 -4.93 49.77 27.74
N TRP A 199 -5.17 51.02 28.10
CA TRP A 199 -6.47 51.53 28.52
C TRP A 199 -7.58 51.30 27.48
N LEU A 200 -7.26 51.24 26.17
CA LEU A 200 -8.20 50.95 25.10
C LEU A 200 -8.44 49.44 24.99
N LEU A 201 -7.35 48.66 24.99
CA LEU A 201 -7.41 47.19 24.89
C LEU A 201 -8.12 46.56 26.11
N ASP A 202 -8.07 47.23 27.26
CA ASP A 202 -8.70 46.77 28.48
C ASP A 202 -10.20 47.05 28.56
N THR A 203 -10.74 47.89 27.67
CA THR A 203 -12.16 48.23 27.65
C THR A 203 -13.03 47.01 27.37
N ASN A 204 -14.24 47.00 27.95
CA ASN A 204 -15.22 45.96 27.68
C ASN A 204 -15.69 46.03 26.22
N GLU A 205 -15.75 47.24 25.67
CA GLU A 205 -16.09 47.52 24.28
C GLU A 205 -15.11 46.82 23.32
N PHE A 206 -13.80 46.94 23.56
CA PHE A 206 -12.79 46.24 22.77
C PHE A 206 -12.87 44.72 22.96
N LYS A 207 -12.96 44.25 24.21
CA LYS A 207 -13.03 42.81 24.53
C LYS A 207 -14.25 42.13 23.91
N ASN A 208 -15.40 42.79 23.94
CA ASN A 208 -16.63 42.31 23.29
C ASN A 208 -16.50 42.34 21.76
N TRP A 209 -15.80 43.34 21.22
CA TRP A 209 -15.55 43.43 19.78
C TRP A 209 -14.64 42.30 19.27
N ILE A 210 -13.68 41.81 20.05
CA ILE A 210 -12.80 40.70 19.61
C ILE A 210 -13.41 39.31 19.80
N THR A 211 -14.41 39.16 20.68
CA THR A 211 -15.05 37.86 21.01
C THR A 211 -16.32 37.58 20.19
N GLN A 212 -16.40 38.13 18.97
CA GLN A 212 -17.53 37.92 18.06
C GLN A 212 -17.70 36.43 17.69
N ASP A 213 -18.94 35.95 17.69
CA ASP A 213 -19.37 34.65 17.17
C ASP A 213 -20.33 34.81 15.96
N HIS A 214 -20.71 33.72 15.32
CA HIS A 214 -21.62 33.68 14.18
C HIS A 214 -23.01 34.28 14.45
N ASP A 215 -23.43 34.38 15.71
CA ASP A 215 -24.72 34.96 16.13
C ASP A 215 -24.63 36.45 16.52
N THR A 216 -23.47 37.09 16.35
CA THR A 216 -23.29 38.50 16.75
C THR A 216 -24.01 39.44 15.75
N PRO A 217 -24.81 40.41 16.22
CA PRO A 217 -25.45 41.40 15.34
C PRO A 217 -24.45 42.23 14.51
N GLU A 218 -24.81 42.57 13.26
CA GLU A 218 -23.94 43.32 12.30
C GLU A 218 -23.36 44.63 12.87
N ASP A 219 -24.09 45.28 13.77
CA ASP A 219 -23.71 46.53 14.45
C ASP A 219 -22.58 46.36 15.48
N GLN A 220 -22.25 45.13 15.88
CA GLN A 220 -21.15 44.83 16.79
C GLN A 220 -19.84 44.47 16.08
N TYR A 221 -19.83 44.35 14.74
CA TYR A 221 -18.61 44.05 13.96
C TYR A 221 -17.64 45.23 13.85
N THR A 222 -18.09 46.45 14.16
CA THR A 222 -17.30 47.67 14.01
C THR A 222 -17.08 48.36 15.35
N LEU A 223 -15.82 48.38 15.82
CA LEU A 223 -15.44 49.23 16.96
C LEU A 223 -15.26 50.68 16.50
N PHE A 224 -16.16 51.55 16.92
CA PHE A 224 -16.10 52.97 16.59
C PHE A 224 -15.34 53.77 17.64
N CYS A 225 -14.23 54.41 17.26
CA CYS A 225 -13.40 55.25 18.14
C CYS A 225 -13.48 56.75 17.73
N PRO A 226 -14.44 57.52 18.28
CA PRO A 226 -14.60 58.94 17.98
C PRO A 226 -13.58 59.79 18.75
N GLU A 227 -12.73 60.54 18.06
CA GLU A 227 -11.81 61.51 18.68
C GLU A 227 -11.41 62.64 17.71
N LEU A 228 -10.81 63.70 18.27
CA LEU A 228 -10.27 64.87 17.57
C LEU A 228 -8.99 64.54 16.78
N LEU A 229 -8.68 65.37 15.77
CA LEU A 229 -7.42 65.29 15.03
C LEU A 229 -6.21 65.42 15.97
N GLY A 230 -5.22 64.57 15.81
CA GLY A 230 -3.99 64.58 16.62
C GLY A 230 -4.01 63.72 17.88
N ALA A 231 -5.13 63.06 18.21
CA ALA A 231 -5.25 62.20 19.39
C ALA A 231 -4.42 60.89 19.36
N GLY A 232 -3.66 60.64 18.28
CA GLY A 232 -2.81 59.45 18.19
C GLY A 232 -3.51 58.20 17.62
N LYS A 233 -4.67 58.36 16.96
CA LYS A 233 -5.44 57.24 16.36
C LYS A 233 -4.62 56.25 15.53
N THR A 234 -3.65 56.72 14.75
CA THR A 234 -2.79 55.83 13.93
C THR A 234 -1.92 54.93 14.80
N ILE A 235 -1.40 55.45 15.91
CA ILE A 235 -0.61 54.71 16.88
C ILE A 235 -1.50 53.73 17.65
N LEU A 236 -2.70 54.15 18.08
CA LEU A 236 -3.67 53.27 18.73
C LEU A 236 -4.15 52.14 17.80
N LYS A 237 -4.39 52.44 16.51
CA LYS A 237 -4.68 51.42 15.50
C LYS A 237 -3.54 50.42 15.37
N SER A 238 -2.28 50.87 15.43
CA SER A 238 -1.15 49.96 15.38
C SER A 238 -1.09 49.04 16.60
N ALA A 239 -1.42 49.53 17.80
CA ALA A 239 -1.54 48.71 19.00
C ALA A 239 -2.66 47.66 18.86
N VAL A 240 -3.83 48.05 18.36
CA VAL A 240 -4.95 47.13 18.09
C VAL A 240 -4.56 46.05 17.09
N ILE A 241 -3.91 46.41 15.96
CA ILE A 241 -3.48 45.42 14.96
C ILE A 241 -2.46 44.44 15.55
N ASN A 242 -1.54 44.91 16.39
CA ASN A 242 -0.55 44.04 17.05
C ASN A 242 -1.23 43.06 18.02
N GLU A 243 -2.14 43.55 18.86
CA GLU A 243 -2.92 42.74 19.80
C GLU A 243 -3.68 41.62 19.06
N LEU A 244 -4.31 41.94 17.92
CA LEU A 244 -5.03 40.97 17.11
C LEU A 244 -4.11 39.95 16.44
N GLN A 245 -2.86 40.31 16.11
CA GLN A 245 -1.90 39.37 15.51
C GLN A 245 -1.28 38.42 16.53
N GLU A 246 -1.24 38.80 17.80
CA GLU A 246 -0.67 37.97 18.88
C GLU A 246 -1.72 37.06 19.53
N ASN A 247 -2.99 37.48 19.57
CA ASN A 247 -4.05 36.81 20.34
C ASN A 247 -5.16 36.13 19.51
N LEU A 248 -5.07 36.14 18.17
CA LEU A 248 -5.92 35.35 17.24
C LEU A 248 -5.07 34.43 16.36
#